data_AF-A0A4S8MJ14-F1
#
_entry.id   AF-A0A4S8MJ14-F1
#
_cell.length_a   1.000
_cell.length_b   1.000
_cell.length_c   1.000
_cell.angle_alpha   90.00
_cell.angle_beta   90.00
_cell.angle_gamma   90.00
#
_symmetry.space_group_name_H-M   'P 1'
#
loop_
_entity.id
_entity.type
_entity.pdbx_description
1 polymer ?
#
loop_
_entity_poly.entity_id
_entity_poly.type
_entity_poly.pdbx_seq_one_letter_code
_entity_poly.pdbx_strand_id
1 'polypeptide(L)'
;MMENLEKILRQRKIPFDRHGNRVRCFPHVINIAVKTGLSYATKLAAIPAHQVDEDEALESDLVATARKLVTFCRASGGRRDDFRDVVIEMKEELLRKKQETGELEAGLNEVHYLIDRVVVLLRDVETRWSSIFLMIDRLLELYPAVEKFVKAQPNCDVHLFSNIELQVLADIREYLYAFHAVQEIASAEKTPTLSMVLPLYEDLIGLLQDMKAPKHLQNLEHLIDASLGKIQEYMGKSRKSRIHVLAMGMSYCFITQNFKCLICLITSHKPDCQTFLD
;
A
#
# COMPACT_ATOMS: atom_id res chain seq x y z
N MET A 1 -14.54 26.99 -0.57
CA MET A 1 -15.51 26.23 0.26
C MET A 1 -15.42 26.57 1.74
N MET A 2 -14.32 26.25 2.45
CA MET A 2 -14.23 26.49 3.92
C MET A 2 -14.35 27.96 4.33
N GLU A 3 -13.87 28.90 3.52
CA GLU A 3 -13.99 30.34 3.79
C GLU A 3 -15.44 30.82 3.75
N ASN A 4 -16.20 30.37 2.75
CA ASN A 4 -17.63 30.67 2.65
C ASN A 4 -18.41 30.05 3.83
N LEU A 5 -18.04 28.83 4.23
CA LEU A 5 -18.66 28.17 5.38
C LEU A 5 -18.39 28.94 6.68
N GLU A 6 -17.15 29.38 6.89
CA GLU A 6 -16.78 30.25 8.01
C GLU A 6 -17.60 31.55 8.03
N LYS A 7 -17.72 32.22 6.88
CA LYS A 7 -18.54 33.44 6.75
C LYS A 7 -20.00 33.20 7.14
N ILE A 8 -20.62 32.15 6.60
CA ILE A 8 -22.05 31.82 6.86
C ILE A 8 -22.27 31.44 8.33
N LEU A 9 -21.37 30.65 8.94
CA LEU A 9 -21.52 30.21 10.33
C LEU A 9 -21.30 31.35 11.32
N ARG A 10 -20.33 32.23 11.06
CA ARG A 10 -20.09 33.43 11.89
C ARG A 10 -21.26 34.41 11.83
N GLN A 11 -21.93 34.57 10.68
CA GLN A 11 -23.17 35.35 10.57
C GLN A 11 -24.28 34.82 11.50
N ARG A 12 -24.29 33.50 11.74
CA ARG A 12 -25.21 32.83 12.67
C ARG A 12 -24.68 32.75 14.11
N LYS A 13 -23.59 33.46 14.42
CA LYS A 13 -22.91 33.45 15.73
C LYS A 13 -22.40 32.06 16.16
N ILE A 14 -22.11 31.18 15.20
CA ILE A 14 -21.52 29.87 15.46
C ILE A 14 -19.99 30.00 15.33
N PRO A 15 -19.20 29.69 16.38
CA PRO A 15 -17.74 29.70 16.30
C PRO A 15 -17.23 28.68 15.27
N PHE A 16 -16.52 29.16 14.26
CA PHE A 16 -15.95 28.31 13.22
C PHE A 16 -14.68 28.95 12.65
N ASP A 17 -13.62 28.17 12.56
CA ASP A 17 -12.34 28.51 11.94
C ASP A 17 -12.08 27.58 10.75
N ARG A 18 -11.84 28.16 9.57
CA ARG A 18 -11.64 27.40 8.32
C ARG A 18 -10.46 26.42 8.34
N HIS A 19 -9.50 26.59 9.25
CA HIS A 19 -8.33 25.70 9.37
C HIS A 19 -8.49 24.75 10.56
N GLY A 20 -8.92 25.25 11.72
CA GLY A 20 -9.09 24.52 12.97
C GLY A 20 -10.29 23.57 12.97
N ASN A 21 -11.32 23.84 12.16
CA ASN A 21 -12.47 22.95 12.01
C ASN A 21 -12.38 22.04 10.77
N ARG A 22 -11.30 22.13 9.98
CA ARG A 22 -11.13 21.28 8.79
C ARG A 22 -10.47 19.96 9.16
N VAL A 23 -11.22 18.87 9.07
CA VAL A 23 -10.68 17.51 9.11
C VAL A 23 -10.23 17.11 7.72
N ARG A 24 -9.03 16.56 7.61
CA ARG A 24 -8.48 16.07 6.33
C ARG A 24 -8.61 14.57 6.29
N CYS A 25 -9.05 14.07 5.14
CA CYS A 25 -9.17 12.63 4.91
C CYS A 25 -7.76 12.03 4.83
N PHE A 26 -7.38 11.18 5.78
CA PHE A 26 -6.07 10.53 5.83
C PHE A 26 -5.77 9.74 4.55
N PRO A 27 -6.64 8.82 4.08
CA PRO A 27 -6.38 8.10 2.83
C PRO A 27 -6.21 9.01 1.60
N HIS A 28 -6.92 10.14 1.55
CA HIS A 28 -6.73 11.11 0.48
C HIS A 28 -5.35 11.76 0.51
N VAL A 29 -4.84 12.09 1.70
CA VAL A 29 -3.48 12.62 1.86
C VAL A 29 -2.42 11.58 1.47
N ILE A 30 -2.60 10.33 1.90
CA ILE A 30 -1.74 9.20 1.53
C ILE A 30 -1.69 9.05 0.00
N ASN A 31 -2.84 9.07 -0.67
CA ASN A 31 -2.90 9.02 -2.13
C ASN A 31 -2.18 10.20 -2.81
N ILE A 32 -2.28 11.42 -2.25
CA ILE A 32 -1.53 12.58 -2.75
C ILE A 32 -0.02 12.35 -2.62
N ALA A 33 0.44 11.83 -1.48
CA ALA A 33 1.85 11.56 -1.26
C ALA A 33 2.38 10.51 -2.25
N VAL A 34 1.67 9.40 -2.42
CA VAL A 34 2.00 8.35 -3.41
C VAL A 34 2.07 8.91 -4.83
N LYS A 35 1.04 9.64 -5.28
CA LYS A 35 1.05 10.26 -6.62
C LYS A 35 2.21 11.23 -6.81
N THR A 36 2.54 11.98 -5.76
CA THR A 36 3.67 12.91 -5.79
C THR A 36 4.99 12.15 -5.92
N GLY A 37 5.23 11.13 -5.09
CA GLY A 37 6.41 10.28 -5.21
C GLY A 37 6.53 9.65 -6.59
N LEU A 38 5.48 9.00 -7.07
CA LEU A 38 5.49 8.34 -8.39
C LEU A 38 5.69 9.28 -9.57
N SER A 39 5.35 10.57 -9.46
CA SER A 39 5.69 11.56 -10.50
C SER A 39 7.20 11.78 -10.69
N TYR A 40 8.00 11.32 -9.73
CA TYR A 40 9.45 11.29 -9.80
C TYR A 40 9.98 9.91 -10.21
N ALA A 41 9.17 8.85 -10.14
CA ALA A 41 9.57 7.52 -10.62
C ALA A 41 9.93 7.53 -12.12
N THR A 42 9.27 8.38 -12.89
CA THR A 42 9.57 8.60 -14.31
C THR A 42 10.97 9.21 -14.55
N LYS A 43 11.65 9.69 -13.50
CA LYS A 43 12.97 10.33 -13.56
C LYS A 43 14.11 9.44 -13.04
N LEU A 44 13.80 8.29 -12.44
CA LEU A 44 14.76 7.28 -11.98
C LEU A 44 15.65 6.75 -13.12
N ALA A 45 15.14 6.77 -14.34
CA ALA A 45 15.83 6.29 -15.53
C ALA A 45 16.97 7.21 -16.03
N ALA A 46 17.34 8.25 -15.27
CA ALA A 46 18.36 9.24 -15.65
C ALA A 46 19.68 9.13 -14.85
N ILE A 47 19.88 8.10 -14.03
CA ILE A 47 21.11 7.92 -13.24
C ILE A 47 22.05 6.93 -13.96
N PRO A 48 23.32 7.30 -14.27
CA PRO A 48 24.22 6.43 -15.01
C PRO A 48 24.63 5.22 -14.17
N ALA A 49 24.37 4.03 -14.70
CA ALA A 49 24.86 2.77 -14.17
C ALA A 49 26.38 2.69 -14.35
N HIS A 50 27.13 2.79 -13.26
CA HIS A 50 28.52 2.34 -13.29
C HIS A 50 28.50 0.81 -13.36
N GLN A 51 28.93 0.26 -14.51
CA GLN A 51 29.24 -1.16 -14.79
C GLN A 51 28.12 -2.10 -15.29
N VAL A 52 27.28 -1.67 -16.22
CA VAL A 52 26.62 -2.61 -17.16
C VAL A 52 26.63 -1.99 -18.54
N ASP A 53 27.03 -2.76 -19.55
CA ASP A 53 27.23 -2.34 -20.94
C ASP A 53 26.06 -1.49 -21.47
N GLU A 54 26.46 -0.40 -22.11
CA GLU A 54 25.66 0.60 -22.81
C GLU A 54 24.99 -0.07 -24.02
N ASP A 55 23.66 -0.26 -23.96
CA ASP A 55 22.73 0.05 -25.05
C ASP A 55 21.30 -0.31 -24.60
N GLU A 56 20.38 0.67 -24.62
CA GLU A 56 18.93 0.56 -24.40
C GLU A 56 18.38 0.33 -22.96
N ALA A 57 19.01 0.87 -21.91
CA ALA A 57 18.35 0.98 -20.59
C ALA A 57 17.31 2.14 -20.59
N LEU A 58 16.15 1.83 -21.16
CA LEU A 58 14.94 2.61 -21.40
C LEU A 58 14.61 3.74 -20.40
N GLU A 59 14.42 4.95 -20.94
CA GLU A 59 13.70 6.10 -20.36
C GLU A 59 12.19 5.82 -20.14
N SER A 60 11.81 4.60 -19.78
CA SER A 60 10.40 4.18 -19.72
C SER A 60 9.84 4.23 -18.30
N ASP A 61 8.69 4.87 -18.13
CA ASP A 61 7.87 4.77 -16.92
C ASP A 61 7.41 3.33 -16.72
N LEU A 62 8.13 2.57 -15.88
CA LEU A 62 7.84 1.15 -15.60
C LEU A 62 6.44 0.95 -15.02
N VAL A 63 5.91 1.92 -14.28
CA VAL A 63 4.55 1.85 -13.75
C VAL A 63 3.54 1.99 -14.89
N ALA A 64 3.76 2.91 -15.83
CA ALA A 64 2.93 3.03 -17.02
C ALA A 64 3.03 1.77 -17.91
N THR A 65 4.22 1.20 -18.06
CA THR A 65 4.41 -0.08 -18.77
C THR A 65 3.65 -1.21 -18.09
N ALA A 66 3.69 -1.30 -16.75
CA ALA A 66 2.94 -2.28 -15.99
C ALA A 66 1.42 -2.13 -16.20
N ARG A 67 0.91 -0.89 -16.22
CA ARG A 67 -0.50 -0.61 -16.55
C ARG A 67 -0.86 -1.09 -17.96
N LYS A 68 -0.01 -0.83 -18.95
CA LYS A 68 -0.23 -1.25 -20.35
C LYS A 68 -0.29 -2.77 -20.45
N LEU A 69 0.66 -3.46 -19.84
CA LEU A 69 0.74 -4.92 -19.83
C LEU A 69 -0.50 -5.56 -19.16
N VAL A 70 -0.86 -5.08 -17.98
CA VAL A 70 -2.08 -5.53 -17.28
C VAL A 70 -3.34 -5.24 -18.11
N THR A 71 -3.41 -4.07 -18.74
CA THR A 71 -4.54 -3.69 -19.59
C THR A 71 -4.65 -4.61 -20.79
N PHE A 72 -3.53 -4.96 -21.42
CA PHE A 72 -3.47 -5.89 -22.54
C PHE A 72 -4.05 -7.27 -22.17
N CYS A 73 -3.55 -7.88 -21.09
CA CYS A 73 -4.01 -9.19 -20.62
C CYS A 73 -5.48 -9.17 -20.20
N ARG A 74 -6.00 -8.01 -19.81
CA ARG A 74 -7.39 -7.86 -19.34
C ARG A 74 -8.30 -7.16 -20.34
N ALA A 75 -7.91 -6.99 -21.60
CA ALA A 75 -8.61 -6.07 -22.52
C ALA A 75 -10.08 -6.47 -22.77
N SER A 76 -10.40 -7.76 -22.74
CA SER A 76 -11.75 -8.30 -22.97
C SER A 76 -12.13 -9.39 -21.95
N GLY A 77 -13.38 -9.90 -22.03
CA GLY A 77 -13.79 -11.10 -21.31
C GLY A 77 -12.95 -12.31 -21.72
N GLY A 78 -12.95 -12.62 -23.02
CA GLY A 78 -12.17 -13.74 -23.58
C GLY A 78 -10.70 -13.72 -23.17
N ARG A 79 -10.00 -12.59 -23.30
CA ARG A 79 -8.59 -12.52 -22.87
C ARG A 79 -8.38 -12.80 -21.38
N ARG A 80 -9.33 -12.43 -20.52
CA ARG A 80 -9.25 -12.74 -19.09
C ARG A 80 -9.44 -14.23 -18.83
N ASP A 81 -10.29 -14.88 -19.60
CA ASP A 81 -10.52 -16.32 -19.52
C ASP A 81 -9.31 -17.07 -20.09
N ASP A 82 -8.82 -16.70 -21.27
CA ASP A 82 -7.61 -17.28 -21.87
C ASP A 82 -6.38 -17.14 -20.94
N PHE A 83 -6.19 -15.96 -20.34
CA PHE A 83 -5.12 -15.76 -19.36
C PHE A 83 -5.30 -16.60 -18.10
N ARG A 84 -6.55 -16.78 -17.65
CA ARG A 84 -6.87 -17.64 -16.50
C ARG A 84 -6.54 -19.10 -16.82
N ASP A 85 -6.81 -19.55 -18.03
CA ASP A 85 -6.49 -20.90 -18.47
C ASP A 85 -4.97 -21.13 -18.48
N VAL A 86 -4.17 -20.15 -18.91
CA VAL A 86 -2.70 -20.20 -18.79
C VAL A 86 -2.26 -20.35 -17.33
N VAL A 87 -2.88 -19.61 -16.39
CA VAL A 87 -2.58 -19.72 -14.96
C VAL A 87 -2.93 -21.11 -14.41
N ILE A 88 -4.05 -21.69 -14.84
CA ILE A 88 -4.48 -23.04 -14.44
C ILE A 88 -3.52 -24.09 -14.99
N GLU A 89 -3.17 -24.01 -16.27
CA GLU A 89 -2.24 -24.93 -16.93
C GLU A 89 -0.87 -24.91 -16.24
N MET A 90 -0.34 -23.72 -15.94
CA MET A 90 0.93 -23.58 -15.20
C MET A 90 0.85 -24.18 -13.81
N LYS A 91 -0.26 -23.96 -13.09
CA LYS A 91 -0.48 -24.59 -11.78
C LYS A 91 -0.47 -26.11 -11.87
N GLU A 92 -1.16 -26.69 -12.85
CA GLU A 92 -1.21 -28.14 -13.06
C GLU A 92 0.17 -28.71 -13.40
N GLU A 93 0.95 -28.02 -14.23
CA GLU A 93 2.34 -28.39 -14.53
C GLU A 93 3.22 -28.38 -13.28
N LEU A 94 3.12 -27.35 -12.43
CA LEU A 94 3.86 -27.26 -11.17
C LEU A 94 3.50 -28.38 -10.20
N LEU A 95 2.21 -28.72 -10.10
CA LEU A 95 1.73 -29.81 -9.24
C LEU A 95 2.23 -31.18 -9.72
N ARG A 96 2.24 -31.42 -11.04
CA ARG A 96 2.77 -32.67 -11.62
C ARG A 96 4.27 -32.80 -11.33
N LYS A 97 5.06 -31.75 -11.57
CA LYS A 97 6.50 -31.73 -11.26
C LYS A 97 6.76 -32.04 -9.79
N LYS A 98 6.02 -31.40 -8.87
CA LYS A 98 6.12 -31.66 -7.42
C LYS A 98 5.88 -33.13 -7.04
N GLN A 99 4.98 -33.83 -7.73
CA GLN A 99 4.70 -35.25 -7.49
C GLN A 99 5.82 -36.15 -8.02
N GLU A 100 6.47 -35.77 -9.12
CA GLU A 100 7.52 -36.56 -9.78
C GLU A 100 8.89 -36.43 -9.09
N THR A 101 9.28 -35.22 -8.67
CA THR A 101 10.63 -34.94 -8.13
C THR A 101 10.71 -34.96 -6.61
N GLY A 102 9.59 -34.93 -5.88
CA GLY A 102 9.56 -34.88 -4.41
C GLY A 102 10.04 -33.54 -3.80
N GLU A 103 10.70 -32.69 -4.59
CA GLU A 103 11.14 -31.35 -4.23
C GLU A 103 10.61 -30.33 -5.26
N LEU A 104 10.14 -29.18 -4.79
CA LEU A 104 10.01 -28.00 -5.64
C LEU A 104 11.46 -27.58 -5.95
N GLU A 105 11.91 -27.71 -7.21
CA GLU A 105 13.25 -27.25 -7.60
C GLU A 105 13.50 -25.82 -7.10
N ALA A 106 14.73 -25.49 -6.68
CA ALA A 106 15.05 -24.20 -6.07
C ALA A 106 14.68 -22.97 -6.96
N GLY A 107 14.57 -23.16 -8.29
CA GLY A 107 14.08 -22.15 -9.25
C GLY A 107 12.55 -22.00 -9.34
N LEU A 108 11.77 -22.92 -8.76
CA LEU A 108 10.30 -22.90 -8.69
C LEU A 108 9.76 -22.21 -7.42
N ASN A 109 10.64 -21.83 -6.48
CA ASN A 109 10.27 -21.06 -5.30
C ASN A 109 9.62 -19.71 -5.67
N GLU A 110 9.96 -19.15 -6.84
CA GLU A 110 9.39 -17.91 -7.38
C GLU A 110 7.96 -18.06 -7.93
N VAL A 111 7.41 -19.27 -7.99
CA VAL A 111 6.06 -19.54 -8.54
C VAL A 111 5.16 -20.30 -7.55
N HIS A 112 5.63 -20.50 -6.31
CA HIS A 112 4.94 -21.27 -5.28
C HIS A 112 3.51 -20.78 -5.00
N TYR A 113 3.27 -19.46 -5.07
CA TYR A 113 1.95 -18.87 -4.84
C TYR A 113 0.87 -19.28 -5.87
N LEU A 114 1.24 -19.70 -7.09
CA LEU A 114 0.26 -20.18 -8.08
C LEU A 114 -0.41 -21.48 -7.63
N ILE A 115 0.24 -22.24 -6.76
CA ILE A 115 -0.27 -23.51 -6.23
C ILE A 115 -1.44 -23.25 -5.29
N ASP A 116 -1.42 -22.15 -4.54
CA ASP A 116 -2.39 -21.88 -3.48
C ASP A 116 -3.73 -21.37 -4.01
N ARG A 117 -3.72 -20.57 -5.09
CA ARG A 117 -4.94 -19.92 -5.59
C ARG A 117 -4.87 -19.55 -7.08
N VAL A 118 -6.00 -19.71 -7.78
CA VAL A 118 -6.17 -19.16 -9.14
C VAL A 118 -6.66 -17.73 -9.01
N VAL A 119 -5.76 -16.77 -9.20
CA VAL A 119 -6.05 -15.34 -9.10
C VAL A 119 -5.96 -14.64 -10.45
N VAL A 120 -6.63 -13.50 -10.56
CA VAL A 120 -6.64 -12.67 -11.78
C VAL A 120 -5.77 -11.43 -11.59
N LEU A 121 -5.21 -10.91 -12.68
CA LEU A 121 -4.56 -9.59 -12.69
C LEU A 121 -5.53 -8.49 -12.21
N LEU A 122 -5.03 -7.51 -11.48
CA LEU A 122 -5.81 -6.36 -10.98
C LEU A 122 -5.48 -5.13 -11.81
N ARG A 123 -6.47 -4.27 -12.11
CA ARG A 123 -6.22 -2.98 -12.77
C ARG A 123 -6.00 -1.90 -11.73
N ASP A 124 -5.09 -0.98 -12.02
CA ASP A 124 -5.01 0.31 -11.33
C ASP A 124 -6.31 1.11 -11.58
N VAL A 125 -6.84 1.71 -10.52
CA VAL A 125 -8.05 2.54 -10.55
C VAL A 125 -7.74 3.79 -9.76
N GLU A 126 -7.62 4.92 -10.46
CA GLU A 126 -7.13 6.18 -9.89
C GLU A 126 -7.89 6.64 -8.62
N THR A 127 -9.19 6.33 -8.56
CA THR A 127 -10.08 6.70 -7.45
C THR A 127 -10.05 5.71 -6.29
N ARG A 128 -9.50 4.50 -6.48
CA ARG A 128 -9.38 3.45 -5.46
C ARG A 128 -8.00 3.50 -4.84
N TRP A 129 -7.96 3.69 -3.53
CA TRP A 129 -6.70 3.69 -2.77
C TRP A 129 -5.97 2.35 -2.91
N SER A 130 -4.64 2.40 -2.93
CA SER A 130 -3.75 1.22 -3.02
C SER A 130 -3.91 0.38 -4.29
N SER A 131 -4.71 0.81 -5.28
CA SER A 131 -4.96 0.03 -6.49
C SER A 131 -3.72 -0.17 -7.36
N ILE A 132 -2.84 0.83 -7.43
CA ILE A 132 -1.52 0.70 -8.07
C ILE A 132 -0.64 -0.33 -7.36
N PHE A 133 -0.57 -0.31 -6.03
CA PHE A 133 0.17 -1.30 -5.24
C PHE A 133 -0.35 -2.71 -5.56
N LEU A 134 -1.66 -2.92 -5.43
CA LEU A 134 -2.30 -4.21 -5.69
C LEU A 134 -2.13 -4.67 -7.15
N MET A 135 -2.11 -3.75 -8.11
CA MET A 135 -1.83 -4.06 -9.51
C MET A 135 -0.39 -4.57 -9.67
N ILE A 136 0.59 -3.85 -9.13
CA ILE A 136 2.02 -4.21 -9.27
C ILE A 136 2.31 -5.50 -8.51
N ASP A 137 1.83 -5.62 -7.27
CA ASP A 137 1.98 -6.83 -6.44
C ASP A 137 1.43 -8.06 -7.16
N ARG A 138 0.21 -7.96 -7.71
CA ARG A 138 -0.40 -9.04 -8.50
C ARG A 138 0.30 -9.28 -9.84
N LEU A 139 0.87 -8.25 -10.46
CA LEU A 139 1.60 -8.41 -11.72
C LEU A 139 2.92 -9.16 -11.49
N LEU A 140 3.67 -8.81 -10.45
CA LEU A 140 4.89 -9.51 -10.05
C LEU A 140 4.57 -10.96 -9.66
N GLU A 141 3.48 -11.16 -8.90
CA GLU A 141 2.93 -12.51 -8.61
C GLU A 141 2.61 -13.24 -9.93
N LEU A 142 1.97 -12.63 -10.92
CA LEU A 142 1.57 -13.39 -12.12
C LEU A 142 2.53 -13.29 -13.30
N TYR A 143 3.73 -12.74 -13.11
CA TYR A 143 4.62 -12.39 -14.22
C TYR A 143 5.00 -13.58 -15.10
N PRO A 144 5.36 -14.77 -14.57
CA PRO A 144 5.64 -15.94 -15.40
C PRO A 144 4.47 -16.34 -16.31
N ALA A 145 3.24 -16.26 -15.80
CA ALA A 145 2.03 -16.52 -16.57
C ALA A 145 1.75 -15.43 -17.61
N VAL A 146 2.02 -14.17 -17.27
CA VAL A 146 1.94 -13.04 -18.20
C VAL A 146 2.91 -13.23 -19.35
N GLU A 147 4.14 -13.62 -19.06
CA GLU A 147 5.16 -13.85 -20.07
C GLU A 147 4.75 -14.97 -21.04
N LYS A 148 4.31 -16.13 -20.52
CA LYS A 148 3.80 -17.24 -21.33
C LYS A 148 2.59 -16.82 -22.17
N PHE A 149 1.63 -16.11 -21.57
CA PHE A 149 0.42 -15.66 -22.25
C PHE A 149 0.74 -14.68 -23.39
N VAL A 150 1.59 -13.68 -23.16
CA VAL A 150 1.94 -12.66 -24.16
C VAL A 150 2.74 -13.27 -25.31
N LYS A 151 3.71 -14.15 -25.02
CA LYS A 151 4.50 -14.85 -26.06
C LYS A 151 3.65 -15.75 -26.96
N ALA A 152 2.51 -16.24 -26.48
CA ALA A 152 1.57 -17.04 -27.26
C ALA A 152 0.68 -16.20 -28.21
N GLN A 153 0.65 -14.87 -28.06
CA GLN A 153 -0.19 -14.00 -28.90
C GLN A 153 0.55 -13.60 -30.18
N PRO A 154 -0.01 -13.87 -31.38
CA PRO A 154 0.60 -13.44 -32.63
C PRO A 154 0.60 -11.91 -32.76
N ASN A 155 1.71 -11.33 -33.23
CA ASN A 155 1.88 -9.90 -33.49
C ASN A 155 1.59 -8.99 -32.27
N CYS A 156 1.98 -9.42 -31.07
CA CYS A 156 1.85 -8.62 -29.86
C CYS A 156 3.05 -7.67 -29.68
N ASP A 157 2.81 -6.37 -29.67
CA ASP A 157 3.83 -5.31 -29.45
C ASP A 157 3.78 -4.76 -28.00
N VAL A 158 3.53 -5.64 -27.03
CA VAL A 158 3.53 -5.25 -25.61
C VAL A 158 4.87 -5.60 -24.99
N HIS A 159 5.51 -4.59 -24.39
CA HIS A 159 6.78 -4.76 -23.68
C HIS A 159 6.66 -5.77 -22.53
N LEU A 160 7.54 -6.76 -22.55
CA LEU A 160 7.81 -7.65 -21.43
C LEU A 160 9.02 -7.12 -20.67
N PHE A 161 8.91 -7.07 -19.35
CA PHE A 161 9.98 -6.64 -18.47
C PHE A 161 11.16 -7.61 -18.47
N SER A 162 12.36 -7.04 -18.54
CA SER A 162 13.62 -7.71 -18.21
C SER A 162 13.73 -7.97 -16.69
N ASN A 163 14.68 -8.82 -16.28
CA ASN A 163 14.94 -9.09 -14.87
C ASN A 163 15.30 -7.82 -14.07
N ILE A 164 16.00 -6.88 -14.69
CA ILE A 164 16.37 -5.60 -14.07
C ILE A 164 15.11 -4.75 -13.86
N GLU A 165 14.24 -4.64 -14.86
CA GLU A 165 13.00 -3.88 -14.74
C GLU A 165 12.05 -4.51 -13.71
N LEU A 166 11.99 -5.85 -13.64
CA LEU A 166 11.24 -6.56 -12.59
C LEU A 166 11.78 -6.24 -11.20
N GLN A 167 13.10 -6.16 -11.03
CA GLN A 167 13.70 -5.78 -9.77
C GLN A 167 13.33 -4.34 -9.37
N VAL A 168 13.44 -3.38 -10.31
CA VAL A 168 13.03 -1.99 -10.04
C VAL A 168 11.53 -1.92 -9.72
N LEU A 169 10.69 -2.71 -10.39
CA LEU A 169 9.27 -2.78 -10.12
C LEU A 169 8.97 -3.41 -8.74
N ALA A 170 9.79 -4.37 -8.29
CA ALA A 170 9.74 -4.93 -6.95
C ALA A 170 10.16 -3.91 -5.87
N ASP A 171 11.16 -3.07 -6.16
CA ASP A 171 11.57 -1.97 -5.29
C ASP A 171 10.43 -0.93 -5.17
N ILE A 172 9.78 -0.59 -6.29
CA ILE A 172 8.59 0.28 -6.30
C ILE A 172 7.44 -0.35 -5.50
N ARG A 173 7.22 -1.66 -5.62
CA ARG A 173 6.22 -2.39 -4.82
C ARG A 173 6.52 -2.27 -3.33
N GLU A 174 7.77 -2.43 -2.92
CA GLU A 174 8.19 -2.29 -1.51
C GLU A 174 7.92 -0.87 -1.00
N TYR A 175 8.31 0.15 -1.76
CA TYR A 175 7.99 1.54 -1.46
C TYR A 175 6.47 1.78 -1.31
N LEU A 176 5.66 1.25 -2.23
CA LEU A 176 4.20 1.40 -2.19
C LEU A 176 3.54 0.64 -1.02
N TYR A 177 4.16 -0.47 -0.58
CA TYR A 177 3.65 -1.28 0.53
C TYR A 177 3.58 -0.48 1.84
N ALA A 178 4.55 0.41 2.11
CA ALA A 178 4.52 1.26 3.31
C ALA A 178 3.21 2.07 3.42
N PHE A 179 2.75 2.64 2.31
CA PHE A 179 1.50 3.40 2.25
C PHE A 179 0.27 2.51 2.36
N HIS A 180 0.31 1.33 1.71
CA HIS A 180 -0.77 0.37 1.77
C HIS A 180 -0.99 -0.12 3.22
N ALA A 181 0.09 -0.48 3.92
CA ALA A 181 0.04 -0.98 5.29
C ALA A 181 -0.64 0.00 6.26
N VAL A 182 -0.24 1.27 6.25
CA VAL A 182 -0.84 2.28 7.16
C VAL A 182 -2.27 2.63 6.78
N GLN A 183 -2.63 2.58 5.49
CA GLN A 183 -4.01 2.78 5.06
C GLN A 183 -4.90 1.61 5.49
N GLU A 184 -4.41 0.37 5.45
CA GLU A 184 -5.16 -0.80 5.91
C GLU A 184 -5.45 -0.71 7.41
N ILE A 185 -4.49 -0.27 8.23
CA ILE A 185 -4.72 -0.03 9.67
C ILE A 185 -5.87 0.98 9.86
N ALA A 186 -5.86 2.09 9.12
CA ALA A 186 -6.92 3.10 9.21
C ALA A 186 -8.29 2.64 8.66
N SER A 187 -8.33 1.57 7.87
CA SER A 187 -9.53 1.11 7.15
C SER A 187 -10.14 -0.17 7.74
N ALA A 188 -9.35 -0.96 8.47
CA ALA A 188 -9.80 -2.18 9.14
C ALA A 188 -10.69 -1.91 10.36
N GLU A 189 -10.64 -0.68 10.88
CA GLU A 189 -11.35 -0.29 12.09
C GLU A 189 -12.84 -0.12 11.86
N LYS A 190 -13.63 -0.77 12.73
CA LYS A 190 -15.08 -0.56 12.83
C LYS A 190 -15.44 0.67 13.69
N THR A 191 -14.43 1.40 14.15
CA THR A 191 -14.54 2.50 15.11
C THR A 191 -13.90 3.78 14.57
N PRO A 192 -14.23 4.97 15.12
CA PRO A 192 -13.64 6.23 14.66
C PRO A 192 -12.10 6.24 14.75
N THR A 193 -11.43 6.31 13.60
CA THR A 193 -9.96 6.21 13.49
C THR A 193 -9.20 7.51 13.65
N LEU A 194 -9.89 8.61 13.95
CA LEU A 194 -9.30 9.95 13.98
C LEU A 194 -8.18 10.10 15.02
N SER A 195 -8.24 9.32 16.11
CA SER A 195 -7.20 9.26 17.13
C SER A 195 -5.89 8.64 16.63
N MET A 196 -5.94 7.77 15.61
CA MET A 196 -4.76 7.09 15.05
C MET A 196 -4.14 7.84 13.87
N VAL A 197 -4.84 8.82 13.28
CA VAL A 197 -4.37 9.53 12.09
C VAL A 197 -2.99 10.21 12.28
N LEU A 198 -2.77 10.90 13.41
CA LEU A 198 -1.48 11.55 13.66
C LEU A 198 -0.36 10.55 13.99
N PRO A 199 -0.57 9.53 14.84
CA PRO A 199 0.39 8.43 15.01
C PRO A 199 0.77 7.76 13.68
N LEU A 200 -0.21 7.39 12.85
CA LEU A 200 0.04 6.73 11.56
C LEU A 200 0.84 7.59 10.59
N TYR A 201 0.75 8.93 10.65
CA TYR A 201 1.64 9.79 9.87
C TYR A 201 3.09 9.70 10.36
N GLU A 202 3.33 9.71 11.67
CA GLU A 202 4.69 9.58 12.23
C GLU A 202 5.28 8.20 11.92
N ASP A 203 4.49 7.14 12.09
CA ASP A 203 4.92 5.77 11.76
C ASP A 203 5.28 5.66 10.28
N LEU A 204 4.45 6.21 9.38
CA LEU A 204 4.75 6.23 7.95
C LEU A 204 6.02 7.04 7.63
N ILE A 205 6.23 8.17 8.30
CA ILE A 205 7.46 8.97 8.12
C ILE A 205 8.68 8.13 8.51
N GLY A 206 8.64 7.45 9.66
CA GLY A 206 9.72 6.58 10.13
C GLY A 206 10.00 5.45 9.14
N LEU A 207 8.96 4.72 8.71
CA LEU A 207 9.08 3.65 7.72
C LEU A 207 9.74 4.12 6.42
N LEU A 208 9.32 5.28 5.90
CA LEU A 208 9.88 5.85 4.67
C LEU A 208 11.32 6.33 4.86
N GLN A 209 11.69 6.82 6.04
CA GLN A 209 13.08 7.19 6.35
C GLN A 209 13.98 5.96 6.43
N ASP A 210 13.50 4.89 7.07
CA ASP A 210 14.24 3.63 7.19
C ASP A 210 14.43 2.97 5.82
N MET A 211 13.48 3.11 4.91
CA MET A 211 13.57 2.65 3.51
C MET A 211 14.70 3.30 2.71
N LYS A 212 15.30 4.39 3.18
CA LYS A 212 16.47 4.99 2.51
C LYS A 212 17.78 4.23 2.82
N ALA A 213 17.82 3.41 3.86
CA ALA A 213 19.03 2.72 4.28
C ALA A 213 19.46 1.56 3.36
N PRO A 214 18.56 0.69 2.87
CA PRO A 214 18.92 -0.41 1.98
C PRO A 214 19.47 0.08 0.63
N LYS A 215 20.54 -0.56 0.15
CA LYS A 215 21.21 -0.16 -1.10
C LYS A 215 20.30 -0.26 -2.34
N HIS A 216 19.41 -1.26 -2.40
CA HIS A 216 18.54 -1.46 -3.56
C HIS A 216 17.50 -0.33 -3.72
N LEU A 217 17.11 0.31 -2.61
CA LEU A 217 16.13 1.41 -2.62
C LEU A 217 16.77 2.79 -2.80
N GLN A 218 18.10 2.91 -2.87
CA GLN A 218 18.78 4.21 -3.00
C GLN A 218 18.32 5.00 -4.22
N ASN A 219 18.05 4.31 -5.32
CA ASN A 219 17.53 4.97 -6.52
C ASN A 219 16.20 5.67 -6.22
N LEU A 220 15.33 5.06 -5.39
CA LEU A 220 14.02 5.59 -5.02
C LEU A 220 14.05 6.77 -4.03
N GLU A 221 15.22 7.20 -3.56
CA GLU A 221 15.33 8.23 -2.50
C GLU A 221 14.54 9.51 -2.82
N HIS A 222 14.63 9.98 -4.06
CA HIS A 222 13.94 11.18 -4.49
C HIS A 222 12.40 11.02 -4.55
N LEU A 223 11.88 9.81 -4.78
CA LEU A 223 10.45 9.50 -4.68
C LEU A 223 10.01 9.53 -3.22
N ILE A 224 10.83 8.93 -2.35
CA ILE A 224 10.63 8.89 -0.90
C ILE A 224 10.58 10.33 -0.36
N ASP A 225 11.53 11.18 -0.72
CA ASP A 225 11.59 12.58 -0.29
C ASP A 225 10.40 13.40 -0.76
N ALA A 226 10.01 13.25 -2.03
CA ALA A 226 8.84 13.92 -2.57
C ALA A 226 7.55 13.52 -1.82
N SER A 227 7.46 12.26 -1.41
CA SER A 227 6.34 11.72 -0.62
C SER A 227 6.34 12.23 0.81
N LEU A 228 7.49 12.17 1.48
CA LEU A 228 7.71 12.68 2.83
C LEU A 228 7.33 14.15 2.92
N GLY A 229 7.75 14.97 1.96
CA GLY A 229 7.40 16.39 1.90
C GLY A 229 5.88 16.61 1.89
N LYS A 230 5.12 15.79 1.15
CA LYS A 230 3.64 15.88 1.16
C LYS A 230 3.02 15.38 2.45
N ILE A 231 3.52 14.28 3.01
CA ILE A 231 3.04 13.77 4.29
C ILE A 231 3.21 14.84 5.37
N GLN A 232 4.42 15.40 5.50
CA GLN A 232 4.74 16.44 6.49
C GLN A 232 3.91 17.71 6.29
N GLU A 233 3.74 18.17 5.04
CA GLU A 233 2.90 19.32 4.68
C GLU A 233 1.46 19.12 5.20
N TYR A 234 0.87 17.96 4.91
CA TYR A 234 -0.52 17.67 5.28
C TYR A 234 -0.69 17.28 6.74
N MET A 235 0.30 16.67 7.36
CA MET A 235 0.35 16.45 8.81
C MET A 235 0.35 17.79 9.55
N GLY A 236 1.21 18.74 9.14
CA GLY A 236 1.23 20.10 9.68
C GLY A 236 -0.11 20.83 9.52
N LYS A 237 -0.79 20.63 8.38
CA LYS A 237 -2.16 21.15 8.19
C LYS A 237 -3.19 20.45 9.07
N SER A 238 -3.04 19.16 9.37
CA SER A 238 -3.96 18.38 10.21
C SER A 238 -3.82 18.75 11.69
N ARG A 239 -2.60 19.05 12.14
CA ARG A 239 -2.28 19.54 13.49
C ARG A 239 -2.97 20.87 13.84
N LYS A 240 -3.39 21.67 12.85
CA LYS A 240 -4.19 22.89 13.10
C LYS A 240 -5.57 22.59 13.69
N SER A 241 -6.09 21.38 13.48
CA SER A 241 -7.41 20.97 13.96
C SER A 241 -7.32 20.29 15.32
N ARG A 242 -7.92 20.92 16.34
CA ARG A 242 -7.93 20.44 17.74
C ARG A 242 -8.67 19.11 17.92
N ILE A 243 -9.49 18.72 16.94
CA ILE A 243 -10.28 17.48 17.01
C ILE A 243 -9.41 16.22 17.10
N HIS A 244 -8.20 16.23 16.54
CA HIS A 244 -7.30 15.09 16.63
C HIS A 244 -6.85 14.87 18.08
N VAL A 245 -6.48 15.94 18.78
CA VAL A 245 -6.10 15.89 20.20
C VAL A 245 -7.27 15.44 21.06
N LEU A 246 -8.47 15.96 20.80
CA LEU A 246 -9.68 15.52 21.49
C LEU A 246 -9.97 14.04 21.25
N ALA A 247 -9.87 13.57 20.00
CA ALA A 247 -10.07 12.17 19.65
C ALA A 247 -9.05 11.26 20.35
N MET A 248 -7.76 11.61 20.32
CA MET A 248 -6.70 10.87 21.03
C MET A 248 -6.97 10.79 22.54
N GLY A 249 -7.31 11.91 23.17
CA GLY A 249 -7.64 11.95 24.59
C GLY A 249 -8.88 11.13 24.96
N MET A 250 -9.92 11.17 24.13
CA MET A 250 -11.13 10.36 24.34
C MET A 250 -10.86 8.87 24.18
N SER A 251 -10.11 8.45 23.16
CA SER A 251 -9.72 7.03 22.99
C SER A 251 -8.95 6.51 24.22
N TYR A 252 -8.02 7.30 24.76
CA TYR A 252 -7.30 6.96 26.00
C TYR A 252 -8.25 6.88 27.21
N CYS A 253 -9.24 7.77 27.30
CA CYS A 253 -10.25 7.76 28.36
C CYS A 253 -11.17 6.52 28.27
N PHE A 254 -11.57 6.11 27.06
CA PHE A 254 -12.36 4.88 26.86
C PHE A 254 -11.57 3.61 27.21
N ILE A 255 -10.28 3.56 26.87
CA ILE A 255 -9.42 2.43 27.27
C ILE A 255 -9.29 2.38 28.80
N THR A 256 -9.01 3.51 29.44
CA THR A 256 -8.82 3.57 30.90
C THR A 256 -10.12 3.41 31.71
N GLN A 257 -11.27 3.84 31.20
CA GLN A 257 -12.59 3.59 31.81
C GLN A 257 -13.00 2.12 31.70
N ASN A 258 -12.70 1.44 30.59
CA ASN A 258 -12.91 0.00 30.46
C ASN A 258 -11.95 -0.80 31.36
N PHE A 259 -10.72 -0.33 31.59
CA PHE A 259 -9.81 -0.92 32.59
C PHE A 259 -10.32 -0.75 34.03
N LYS A 260 -10.94 0.39 34.37
CA LYS A 260 -11.64 0.53 35.67
C LYS A 260 -12.82 -0.44 35.80
N CYS A 261 -13.55 -0.70 34.72
CA CYS A 261 -14.63 -1.68 34.71
C CYS A 261 -14.11 -3.12 34.83
N LEU A 262 -12.98 -3.45 34.20
CA LEU A 262 -12.34 -4.77 34.28
C LEU A 262 -11.71 -5.02 35.66
N ILE A 263 -11.06 -4.01 36.26
CA ILE A 263 -10.58 -4.09 37.66
C ILE A 263 -11.77 -4.22 38.61
N CYS A 264 -12.87 -3.51 38.39
CA CYS A 264 -14.08 -3.63 39.22
C CYS A 264 -14.73 -5.02 39.09
N LEU A 265 -14.77 -5.61 37.89
CA LEU A 265 -15.21 -6.99 37.64
C LEU A 265 -14.29 -8.05 38.30
N ILE A 266 -12.98 -7.80 38.31
CA ILE A 266 -11.99 -8.69 38.96
C ILE A 266 -12.02 -8.54 40.49
N THR A 267 -12.32 -7.34 41.02
CA THR A 267 -12.39 -7.10 42.48
C THR A 267 -13.74 -7.42 43.10
N SER A 268 -14.84 -7.49 42.31
CA SER A 268 -16.16 -7.93 42.78
C SER A 268 -16.32 -9.45 42.93
N HIS A 269 -15.23 -10.22 42.77
CA HIS A 269 -15.22 -11.69 42.91
C HIS A 269 -14.22 -12.20 43.97
N LYS A 270 -13.90 -11.40 44.98
CA LYS A 270 -13.33 -11.95 46.24
C LYS A 270 -14.47 -12.18 47.25
N PRO A 271 -14.82 -13.43 47.57
CA PRO A 271 -15.61 -13.71 48.76
C PRO A 271 -14.75 -13.43 50.00
N ASP A 272 -15.42 -12.93 51.03
CA ASP A 272 -14.86 -12.60 52.34
C ASP A 272 -14.02 -13.75 52.92
N CYS A 273 -12.75 -13.44 53.22
CA CYS A 273 -11.94 -14.26 54.10
C CYS A 273 -12.10 -13.66 55.51
N GLN A 274 -13.07 -14.18 56.26
CA GLN A 274 -13.24 -13.93 57.69
C GLN A 274 -12.80 -15.17 58.49
N THR A 275 -12.47 -14.96 59.77
CA THR A 275 -11.87 -15.86 60.80
C THR A 275 -10.33 -15.98 60.66
N PHE A 276 -9.46 -15.36 61.46
CA PHE A 276 -9.44 -15.01 62.89
C PHE A 276 -9.73 -16.20 63.82
N LEU A 277 -8.64 -16.75 64.38
CA LEU A 277 -8.46 -17.38 65.71
C LEU A 277 -9.58 -18.30 66.21
N ASP A 278 -9.38 -19.62 66.13
CA ASP A 278 -8.85 -20.47 67.22
C ASP A 278 -8.46 -21.87 66.68
#